data_AF-A0A6P6AX18-F1
#
_entry.id   AF-A0A6P6AX18-F1
#
_cell.length_a   1.000
_cell.length_b   1.000
_cell.length_c   1.000
_cell.angle_alpha   90.00
_cell.angle_beta   90.00
_cell.angle_gamma   90.00
#
_symmetry.space_group_name_H-M   'P 1'
#
loop_
_entity.id
_entity.type
_entity.pdbx_description
1 polymer ?
#
loop_
_entity_poly.entity_id
_entity_poly.type
_entity_poly.pdbx_seq_one_letter_code
_entity_poly.pdbx_strand_id
1 'polypeptide(L)'
;MLRSILEEIACFKSEVEFQFCTVCLGILQFCYCDDKEMVVKKESANDMALSIAELVKQEGHQIDGFSLEVSLLPLILENESSLLSHMKKKYESEPWFQERLLSKCVSVKDVLKFAITKPLETLLDAKSSASSFRIRLTYTHKRASKSSVERNWECKRRKTGTRLHNVNDESVVADKNCSPIETNAVTGRSSNSLQDQEPSEHFGFPIEKVSEPCHLVYLCYRTHIYLCGRYLKYSRNVSQTRWIIDEERMGEASVEEIIGSNILPMCQGDNYKFHAAGREDIDVRMLGSGRPFLLEIQNARQVPSDVIVEEIESKINGLENKLVGIKNLKVVGSQGWTLIREGEAEKQKQYCALVWISRPLEDEDLRSISLLNDMKILQKTPIRVLHRRSPLEREKIIHWMKIERIAGSSQYFLLHLCTQAGTYIKEFVHGDLGRTQPSIGSILGCRAEILQLDVTDVKMDCFLTE
;
A
#
# COMPACT_ATOMS: atom_id res chain seq x y z
N MET A 1 -14.96 -44.12 -5.43
CA MET A 1 -15.11 -44.56 -4.03
C MET A 1 -15.75 -43.48 -3.15
N LEU A 2 -15.18 -42.29 -3.01
CA LEU A 2 -15.84 -41.14 -2.32
C LEU A 2 -17.22 -40.77 -2.91
N ARG A 3 -17.36 -40.81 -4.25
CA ARG A 3 -18.62 -40.60 -4.96
C ARG A 3 -19.69 -41.65 -4.61
N SER A 4 -19.28 -42.91 -4.47
CA SER A 4 -20.16 -44.03 -4.14
C SER A 4 -20.59 -44.03 -2.66
N ILE A 5 -19.71 -43.55 -1.75
CA ILE A 5 -20.04 -43.39 -0.33
C ILE A 5 -20.98 -42.17 -0.11
N LEU A 6 -20.85 -41.12 -0.92
CA LEU A 6 -21.75 -39.96 -0.90
C LEU A 6 -23.14 -40.31 -1.45
N GLU A 7 -23.22 -41.21 -2.43
CA GLU A 7 -24.47 -41.70 -3.00
C GLU A 7 -25.24 -42.62 -2.03
N GLU A 8 -24.56 -43.36 -1.17
CA GLU A 8 -25.18 -44.28 -0.20
C GLU A 8 -25.76 -43.57 1.03
N ILE A 9 -25.24 -42.39 1.38
CA ILE A 9 -25.71 -41.57 2.52
C ILE A 9 -26.86 -40.63 2.10
N ALA A 10 -26.96 -40.28 0.82
CA ALA A 10 -27.99 -39.40 0.27
C ALA A 10 -29.15 -40.20 -0.34
N CYS A 11 -30.14 -40.55 0.48
CA CYS A 11 -31.38 -41.24 0.09
C CYS A 11 -32.01 -40.61 -1.18
N PHE A 12 -31.92 -41.31 -2.32
CA PHE A 12 -32.53 -40.90 -3.59
C PHE A 12 -34.00 -41.38 -3.66
N LYS A 13 -34.94 -40.45 -3.60
CA LYS A 13 -36.30 -40.58 -4.16
C LYS A 13 -36.66 -39.29 -4.89
N SER A 14 -37.32 -39.46 -6.03
CA SER A 14 -37.60 -38.43 -7.02
C SER A 14 -38.58 -37.35 -6.55
N GLU A 15 -38.11 -36.10 -6.49
CA GLU A 15 -38.80 -34.83 -6.78
C GLU A 15 -37.71 -33.74 -6.82
N VAL A 16 -37.82 -32.76 -7.71
CA VAL A 16 -36.73 -31.81 -8.05
C VAL A 16 -36.55 -30.75 -6.95
N GLU A 17 -35.94 -31.14 -5.84
CA GLU A 17 -35.32 -30.22 -4.88
C GLU A 17 -33.79 -30.30 -5.07
N PHE A 18 -33.15 -29.18 -5.42
CA PHE A 18 -31.69 -29.13 -5.50
C PHE A 18 -31.09 -29.38 -4.11
N GLN A 19 -30.62 -30.61 -3.88
CA GLN A 19 -29.95 -30.94 -2.63
C GLN A 19 -28.48 -30.52 -2.69
N PHE A 20 -28.18 -29.37 -2.08
CA PHE A 20 -26.80 -28.92 -1.93
C PHE A 20 -26.06 -29.74 -0.88
N CYS A 21 -24.78 -29.97 -1.11
CA CYS A 21 -23.91 -30.64 -0.16
C CYS A 21 -23.91 -29.84 1.16
N THR A 22 -24.32 -30.48 2.26
CA THR A 22 -24.41 -29.83 3.57
C THR A 22 -23.06 -29.40 4.11
N VAL A 23 -21.97 -30.00 3.63
CA VAL A 23 -20.60 -29.69 4.04
C VAL A 23 -20.07 -28.46 3.31
N CYS A 24 -20.09 -28.47 1.97
CA CYS A 24 -19.48 -27.42 1.15
C CYS A 24 -20.47 -26.40 0.56
N LEU A 25 -21.77 -26.54 0.86
CA LEU A 25 -22.83 -25.61 0.48
C LEU A 25 -22.85 -25.29 -1.03
N GLY A 26 -22.67 -26.32 -1.87
CA GLY A 26 -22.71 -26.19 -3.34
C GLY A 26 -21.36 -25.93 -4.02
N ILE A 27 -20.30 -25.60 -3.28
CA ILE A 27 -18.99 -25.21 -3.86
C ILE A 27 -18.39 -26.30 -4.75
N LEU A 28 -18.29 -27.53 -4.24
CA LEU A 28 -17.75 -28.66 -5.02
C LEU A 28 -18.78 -29.27 -6.00
N GLN A 29 -20.02 -28.79 -5.96
CA GLN A 29 -21.04 -29.06 -6.97
C GLN A 29 -21.06 -27.98 -8.07
N PHE A 30 -20.13 -27.02 -8.01
CA PHE A 30 -20.04 -25.86 -8.90
C PHE A 30 -21.38 -25.12 -9.03
N CYS A 31 -22.12 -25.04 -7.91
CA CYS A 31 -23.39 -24.33 -7.78
C CYS A 31 -23.20 -23.15 -6.83
N TYR A 32 -23.60 -21.96 -7.26
CA TYR A 32 -23.48 -20.73 -6.47
C TYR A 32 -24.55 -19.72 -6.85
N CYS A 33 -24.85 -18.77 -5.96
CA CYS A 33 -25.60 -17.56 -6.31
C CYS A 33 -24.63 -16.51 -6.87
N ASP A 34 -24.99 -15.89 -7.99
CA ASP A 34 -24.24 -14.75 -8.55
C ASP A 34 -24.67 -13.42 -7.92
N ASP A 35 -24.02 -12.32 -8.28
CA ASP A 35 -24.33 -10.97 -7.77
C ASP A 35 -25.75 -10.48 -8.11
N LYS A 36 -26.48 -11.18 -9.00
CA LYS A 36 -27.89 -10.92 -9.33
C LYS A 36 -28.84 -11.81 -8.52
N GLU A 37 -28.34 -12.50 -7.51
CA GLU A 37 -29.09 -13.44 -6.66
C GLU A 37 -29.68 -14.62 -7.46
N MET A 38 -29.11 -14.94 -8.63
CA MET A 38 -29.53 -16.05 -9.46
C MET A 38 -28.67 -17.29 -9.17
N VAL A 39 -29.32 -18.44 -9.03
CA VAL A 39 -28.61 -19.71 -8.85
C VAL A 39 -27.98 -20.13 -10.18
N VAL A 40 -26.65 -20.13 -10.21
CA VAL A 40 -25.84 -20.59 -11.33
C VAL A 40 -25.31 -21.99 -11.02
N LYS A 41 -25.49 -22.91 -11.97
CA LYS A 41 -24.93 -24.26 -11.92
C LYS A 41 -24.02 -24.49 -13.11
N LYS A 42 -22.80 -24.92 -12.85
CA LYS A 42 -21.83 -25.35 -13.87
C LYS A 42 -21.78 -26.87 -13.91
N GLU A 43 -21.70 -27.46 -15.11
CA GLU A 43 -21.73 -28.91 -15.27
C GLU A 43 -20.39 -29.56 -14.89
N SER A 44 -19.29 -28.82 -15.04
CA SER A 44 -17.95 -29.26 -14.72
C SER A 44 -17.06 -28.15 -14.18
N ALA A 45 -15.90 -28.55 -13.63
CA ALA A 45 -14.83 -27.62 -13.28
C ALA A 45 -14.32 -26.81 -14.49
N ASN A 46 -14.36 -27.41 -15.69
CA ASN A 46 -13.97 -26.75 -16.93
C ASN A 46 -14.94 -25.62 -17.28
N ASP A 47 -16.25 -25.81 -17.10
CA ASP A 47 -17.25 -24.77 -17.40
C ASP A 47 -17.17 -23.60 -16.41
N MET A 48 -16.88 -23.90 -15.15
CA MET A 48 -16.59 -22.86 -14.15
C MET A 48 -15.31 -22.09 -14.54
N ALA A 49 -14.24 -22.79 -14.92
CA ALA A 49 -12.99 -22.17 -15.34
C ALA A 49 -13.16 -21.34 -16.63
N LEU A 50 -13.96 -21.80 -17.60
CA LEU A 50 -14.32 -21.05 -18.80
C LEU A 50 -14.98 -19.72 -18.45
N SER A 51 -15.98 -19.76 -17.57
CA SER A 51 -16.71 -18.56 -17.13
C SER A 51 -15.77 -17.57 -16.44
N ILE A 52 -14.87 -18.08 -15.58
CA ILE A 52 -13.84 -17.26 -14.91
C ILE A 52 -12.87 -16.66 -15.94
N ALA A 53 -12.39 -17.46 -16.90
CA ALA A 53 -11.44 -16.99 -17.90
C ALA A 53 -12.03 -15.94 -18.84
N GLU A 54 -13.32 -16.04 -19.17
CA GLU A 54 -14.04 -15.00 -19.93
C GLU A 54 -14.10 -13.68 -19.15
N LEU A 55 -14.43 -13.73 -17.85
CA LEU A 55 -14.42 -12.54 -16.98
C LEU A 55 -13.02 -11.93 -16.87
N VAL A 56 -11.97 -12.76 -16.70
CA VAL A 56 -10.57 -12.29 -16.71
C VAL A 56 -10.22 -11.57 -18.02
N LYS A 57 -10.61 -12.14 -19.17
CA LYS A 57 -10.30 -11.58 -20.50
C LYS A 57 -11.02 -10.25 -20.75
N GLN A 58 -12.23 -10.08 -20.20
CA GLN A 58 -12.97 -8.82 -20.29
C GLN A 58 -12.28 -7.66 -19.56
N GLU A 59 -11.55 -7.93 -18.48
CA GLU A 59 -10.82 -6.91 -17.72
C GLU A 59 -9.52 -6.44 -18.41
N GLY A 60 -9.06 -7.15 -19.44
CA GLY A 60 -7.96 -6.69 -20.31
C GLY A 60 -6.57 -6.65 -19.67
N HIS A 61 -6.33 -7.39 -18.58
CA HIS A 61 -5.00 -7.48 -17.98
C HIS A 61 -4.00 -8.24 -18.87
N GLN A 62 -2.76 -7.79 -18.91
CA GLN A 62 -1.61 -8.58 -19.37
C GLN A 62 -1.32 -9.68 -18.35
N ILE A 63 -1.26 -10.95 -18.73
CA ILE A 63 -1.11 -12.05 -17.77
C ILE A 63 0.08 -12.92 -18.15
N ASP A 64 1.17 -12.81 -17.39
CA ASP A 64 2.34 -13.70 -17.53
C ASP A 64 2.23 -14.94 -16.60
N GLY A 65 1.32 -14.86 -15.62
CA GLY A 65 1.04 -15.87 -14.61
C GLY A 65 -0.05 -15.36 -13.67
N PHE A 66 -0.70 -16.25 -12.92
CA PHE A 66 -1.75 -15.85 -11.99
C PHE A 66 -1.66 -16.57 -10.64
N SER A 67 -2.21 -15.98 -9.59
CA SER A 67 -2.41 -16.63 -8.30
C SER A 67 -3.90 -16.81 -8.03
N LEU A 68 -4.33 -18.05 -7.79
CA LEU A 68 -5.71 -18.37 -7.45
C LEU A 68 -5.94 -18.30 -5.94
N GLU A 69 -6.77 -17.37 -5.53
CA GLU A 69 -7.19 -17.15 -4.14
C GLU A 69 -8.64 -17.62 -3.95
N VAL A 70 -8.87 -18.38 -2.88
CA VAL A 70 -10.21 -18.86 -2.53
C VAL A 70 -10.44 -18.53 -1.06
N SER A 71 -11.50 -17.77 -0.81
CA SER A 71 -11.97 -17.36 0.51
C SER A 71 -13.28 -18.08 0.79
N LEU A 72 -13.30 -18.87 1.87
CA LEU A 72 -14.46 -19.64 2.31
C LEU A 72 -14.99 -19.10 3.63
N LEU A 73 -16.27 -19.37 3.92
CA LEU A 73 -16.87 -19.05 5.20
C LEU A 73 -16.35 -19.96 6.32
N PRO A 74 -16.27 -19.46 7.57
CA PRO A 74 -15.94 -20.29 8.74
C PRO A 74 -16.84 -21.52 8.90
N LEU A 75 -18.13 -21.40 8.55
CA LEU A 75 -19.09 -22.49 8.62
C LEU A 75 -18.66 -23.73 7.81
N ILE A 76 -17.97 -23.54 6.68
CA ILE A 76 -17.49 -24.68 5.86
C ILE A 76 -16.39 -25.44 6.60
N LEU A 77 -15.47 -24.72 7.27
CA LEU A 77 -14.41 -25.33 8.07
C LEU A 77 -14.97 -26.07 9.30
N GLU A 78 -16.03 -25.51 9.91
CA GLU A 78 -16.78 -26.18 10.98
C GLU A 78 -17.42 -27.48 10.47
N ASN A 79 -18.11 -27.43 9.32
CA ASN A 79 -18.74 -28.60 8.70
C ASN A 79 -17.73 -29.70 8.33
N GLU A 80 -16.57 -29.33 7.78
CA GLU A 80 -15.47 -30.26 7.48
C GLU A 80 -14.96 -30.96 8.75
N SER A 81 -14.78 -30.19 9.83
CA SER A 81 -14.31 -30.71 11.11
C SER A 81 -15.34 -31.66 11.74
N SER A 82 -16.62 -31.31 11.69
CA SER A 82 -17.71 -32.16 12.18
C SER A 82 -17.84 -33.45 11.37
N LEU A 83 -17.71 -33.38 10.04
CA LEU A 83 -17.67 -34.58 9.19
C LEU A 83 -16.48 -35.49 9.57
N LEU A 84 -15.29 -34.91 9.72
CA LEU A 84 -14.10 -35.67 10.09
C LEU A 84 -14.23 -36.31 11.47
N SER A 85 -14.78 -35.59 12.45
CA SER A 85 -15.05 -36.14 13.79
C SER A 85 -16.05 -37.30 13.74
N HIS A 86 -17.13 -37.14 12.97
CA HIS A 86 -18.11 -38.21 12.76
C HIS A 86 -17.49 -39.44 12.08
N MET A 87 -16.69 -39.24 11.03
CA MET A 87 -15.97 -40.33 10.36
C MET A 87 -15.00 -41.03 11.30
N LYS A 88 -14.29 -40.29 12.16
CA LYS A 88 -13.44 -40.87 13.22
C LYS A 88 -14.27 -41.75 14.14
N LYS A 89 -15.31 -41.21 14.79
CA LYS A 89 -16.17 -41.98 15.71
C LYS A 89 -16.75 -43.25 15.07
N LYS A 90 -17.07 -43.21 13.77
CA LYS A 90 -17.73 -44.33 13.07
C LYS A 90 -16.76 -45.40 12.55
N TYR A 91 -15.56 -45.00 12.12
CA TYR A 91 -14.63 -45.89 11.40
C TYR A 91 -13.26 -46.03 12.09
N GLU A 92 -13.10 -45.55 13.33
CA GLU A 92 -11.85 -45.63 14.09
C GLU A 92 -11.30 -47.06 14.22
N SER A 93 -12.18 -48.07 14.31
CA SER A 93 -11.79 -49.48 14.41
C SER A 93 -11.39 -50.12 13.07
N GLU A 94 -11.56 -49.42 11.95
CA GLU A 94 -11.33 -49.97 10.62
C GLU A 94 -9.87 -49.79 10.16
N PRO A 95 -9.15 -50.86 9.76
CA PRO A 95 -7.73 -50.79 9.37
C PRO A 95 -7.47 -49.82 8.22
N TRP A 96 -8.36 -49.80 7.21
CA TRP A 96 -8.25 -48.92 6.04
C TRP A 96 -8.41 -47.44 6.38
N PHE A 97 -9.11 -47.12 7.48
CA PHE A 97 -9.35 -45.76 7.94
C PHE A 97 -8.15 -45.27 8.77
N GLN A 98 -7.55 -46.14 9.58
CA GLN A 98 -6.32 -45.84 10.34
C GLN A 98 -5.10 -45.61 9.43
N GLU A 99 -4.94 -46.41 8.37
CA GLU A 99 -3.84 -46.24 7.39
C GLU A 99 -3.94 -44.92 6.60
N ARG A 100 -5.17 -44.46 6.30
CA ARG A 100 -5.42 -43.26 5.47
C ARG A 100 -5.55 -41.95 6.24
N LEU A 101 -5.79 -41.99 7.55
CA LEU A 101 -5.82 -40.79 8.39
C LEU A 101 -4.48 -40.03 8.41
N LEU A 102 -3.36 -40.74 8.18
CA LEU A 102 -2.02 -40.16 8.08
C LEU A 102 -1.78 -39.46 6.72
N SER A 103 -2.54 -39.79 5.68
CA SER A 103 -2.50 -39.11 4.38
C SER A 103 -3.55 -37.99 4.32
N LYS A 104 -3.14 -36.78 4.73
CA LYS A 104 -3.79 -35.46 4.57
C LYS A 104 -5.24 -35.47 4.01
N CYS A 105 -6.24 -35.28 4.87
CA CYS A 105 -7.55 -34.79 4.42
C CYS A 105 -7.35 -33.49 3.62
N VAL A 106 -7.92 -33.43 2.41
CA VAL A 106 -7.84 -32.27 1.52
C VAL A 106 -9.04 -31.37 1.80
N SER A 107 -8.80 -30.08 2.04
CA SER A 107 -9.88 -29.13 2.28
C SER A 107 -10.69 -28.87 1.01
N VAL A 108 -11.97 -28.50 1.14
CA VAL A 108 -12.87 -28.02 0.08
C VAL A 108 -12.17 -26.94 -0.75
N LYS A 109 -11.43 -26.05 -0.07
CA LYS A 109 -10.63 -25.00 -0.70
C LYS A 109 -9.59 -25.59 -1.65
N ASP A 110 -8.83 -26.57 -1.20
CA ASP A 110 -7.75 -27.18 -1.99
C ASP A 110 -8.32 -28.02 -3.13
N VAL A 111 -9.39 -28.79 -2.89
CA VAL A 111 -10.10 -29.54 -3.94
C VAL A 111 -10.60 -28.60 -5.03
N LEU A 112 -11.24 -27.48 -4.66
CA LEU A 112 -11.72 -26.49 -5.63
C LEU A 112 -10.56 -25.92 -6.44
N LYS A 113 -9.47 -25.49 -5.77
CA LYS A 113 -8.27 -24.97 -6.46
C LYS A 113 -7.72 -26.00 -7.44
N PHE A 114 -7.48 -27.24 -7.02
CA PHE A 114 -6.95 -28.28 -7.89
C PHE A 114 -7.87 -28.57 -9.08
N ALA A 115 -9.20 -28.51 -8.89
CA ALA A 115 -10.16 -28.74 -9.95
C ALA A 115 -10.11 -27.67 -11.05
N ILE A 116 -9.92 -26.40 -10.69
CA ILE A 116 -10.02 -25.28 -11.64
C ILE A 116 -8.68 -24.72 -12.11
N THR A 117 -7.57 -24.95 -11.38
CA THR A 117 -6.26 -24.39 -11.73
C THR A 117 -5.80 -24.81 -13.13
N LYS A 118 -5.71 -26.12 -13.42
CA LYS A 118 -5.20 -26.60 -14.72
C LYS A 118 -6.07 -26.18 -15.92
N PRO A 119 -7.40 -26.21 -15.82
CA PRO A 119 -8.27 -25.60 -16.83
C PRO A 119 -7.98 -24.11 -17.04
N LEU A 120 -7.85 -23.32 -15.96
CA LEU A 120 -7.52 -21.90 -16.05
C LEU A 120 -6.16 -21.65 -16.70
N GLU A 121 -5.14 -22.46 -16.37
CA GLU A 121 -3.82 -22.36 -17.00
C GLU A 121 -3.89 -22.54 -18.52
N THR A 122 -4.71 -23.49 -18.98
CA THR A 122 -4.91 -23.77 -20.41
C THR A 122 -5.69 -22.64 -21.10
N LEU A 123 -6.72 -22.09 -20.43
CA LEU A 123 -7.60 -21.08 -21.01
C LEU A 123 -7.01 -19.67 -21.05
N LEU A 124 -6.13 -19.35 -20.10
CA LEU A 124 -5.44 -18.07 -19.97
C LEU A 124 -4.04 -18.08 -20.58
N ASP A 125 -3.53 -19.24 -21.01
CA ASP A 125 -2.15 -19.44 -21.48
C ASP A 125 -1.11 -18.92 -20.48
N ALA A 126 -1.35 -19.15 -19.19
CA ALA A 126 -0.56 -18.60 -18.10
C ALA A 126 -0.45 -19.60 -16.95
N LYS A 127 0.73 -19.71 -16.31
CA LYS A 127 0.93 -20.67 -15.21
C LYS A 127 0.41 -20.12 -13.88
N SER A 128 -0.15 -21.01 -13.06
CA SER A 128 -0.51 -20.70 -11.67
C SER A 128 0.75 -20.65 -10.82
N SER A 129 1.07 -19.49 -10.28
CA SER A 129 2.27 -19.27 -9.45
C SER A 129 2.05 -18.16 -8.41
N ALA A 130 3.10 -17.80 -7.67
CA ALA A 130 3.11 -16.61 -6.82
C ALA A 130 3.23 -15.33 -7.69
N SER A 131 2.25 -15.12 -8.58
CA SER A 131 2.20 -14.00 -9.52
C SER A 131 1.62 -12.72 -8.88
N SER A 132 1.93 -11.57 -9.50
CA SER A 132 1.33 -10.27 -9.18
C SER A 132 -0.15 -10.20 -9.58
N PHE A 133 -0.59 -10.93 -10.59
CA PHE A 133 -1.99 -11.01 -10.98
C PHE A 133 -2.74 -12.06 -10.15
N ARG A 134 -3.88 -11.68 -9.58
CA ARG A 134 -4.64 -12.48 -8.63
C ARG A 134 -6.07 -12.66 -9.11
N ILE A 135 -6.54 -13.90 -9.06
CA ILE A 135 -7.93 -14.28 -9.29
C ILE A 135 -8.48 -14.72 -7.94
N ARG A 136 -9.45 -13.99 -7.40
CA ARG A 136 -10.05 -14.24 -6.08
C ARG A 136 -11.49 -14.68 -6.22
N LEU A 137 -11.79 -15.84 -5.66
CA LEU A 137 -13.13 -16.38 -5.49
C LEU A 137 -13.54 -16.26 -4.02
N THR A 138 -14.55 -15.45 -3.73
CA THR A 138 -15.04 -15.25 -2.36
C THR A 138 -16.42 -15.85 -2.21
N TYR A 139 -16.53 -16.90 -1.39
CA TYR A 139 -17.79 -17.54 -1.08
C TYR A 139 -18.38 -16.98 0.22
N THR A 140 -19.61 -16.49 0.16
CA THR A 140 -20.40 -16.02 1.32
C THR A 140 -21.75 -16.75 1.36
N HIS A 141 -22.49 -16.65 2.47
CA HIS A 141 -23.77 -17.35 2.63
C HIS A 141 -24.65 -16.60 3.63
N LYS A 142 -25.93 -16.42 3.31
CA LYS A 142 -26.88 -15.62 4.10
C LYS A 142 -27.03 -16.09 5.55
N ARG A 143 -26.97 -17.40 5.80
CA ARG A 143 -27.05 -17.97 7.18
C ARG A 143 -25.90 -17.57 8.10
N ALA A 144 -24.74 -17.18 7.58
CA ALA A 144 -23.57 -16.85 8.40
C ALA A 144 -23.66 -15.46 9.09
N SER A 145 -24.59 -14.59 8.67
CA SER A 145 -24.81 -13.31 9.34
C SER A 145 -25.58 -13.45 10.67
N LYS A 146 -26.25 -14.58 10.91
CA LYS A 146 -27.07 -14.80 12.11
C LYS A 146 -26.33 -15.54 13.23
N SER A 147 -25.43 -16.47 12.91
CA SER A 147 -24.71 -17.28 13.92
C SER A 147 -23.48 -16.61 14.56
N SER A 148 -23.09 -15.44 14.08
CA SER A 148 -21.97 -14.64 14.63
C SER A 148 -22.40 -13.66 15.73
N VAL A 149 -23.70 -13.31 15.80
CA VAL A 149 -24.23 -12.37 16.81
C VAL A 149 -24.43 -13.05 18.17
N GLU A 150 -24.81 -14.34 18.19
CA GLU A 150 -25.05 -15.06 19.44
C GLU A 150 -23.76 -15.51 20.16
N ARG A 151 -22.66 -15.69 19.44
CA ARG A 151 -21.38 -16.17 20.03
C ARG A 151 -20.57 -15.08 20.76
N ASN A 152 -20.91 -13.80 20.62
CA ASN A 152 -20.18 -12.71 21.27
C ASN A 152 -20.62 -12.41 22.72
N TRP A 153 -21.63 -13.11 23.25
CA TRP A 153 -22.11 -12.86 24.63
C TRP A 153 -21.40 -13.70 25.72
N GLU A 154 -20.75 -14.82 25.38
CA GLU A 154 -20.25 -15.78 26.39
C GLU A 154 -18.73 -15.76 26.65
N CYS A 155 -17.98 -14.80 26.09
CA CYS A 155 -16.54 -14.66 26.36
C CYS A 155 -16.15 -13.24 26.83
N LYS A 156 -16.85 -12.68 27.83
CA LYS A 156 -16.31 -11.55 28.61
C LYS A 156 -15.55 -12.07 29.83
N ARG A 157 -14.23 -12.19 29.68
CA ARG A 157 -13.31 -12.32 30.83
C ARG A 157 -13.56 -11.17 31.80
N ARG A 158 -13.95 -11.50 33.04
CA ARG A 158 -13.93 -10.59 34.20
C ARG A 158 -12.51 -10.03 34.36
N LYS A 159 -12.32 -8.74 34.11
CA LYS A 159 -11.20 -7.96 34.68
C LYS A 159 -11.76 -7.10 35.79
N THR A 160 -11.43 -7.49 37.02
CA THR A 160 -11.58 -6.73 38.25
C THR A 160 -10.73 -5.45 38.19
N GLY A 161 -11.16 -4.44 38.97
CA GLY A 161 -10.78 -3.02 38.92
C GLY A 161 -9.29 -2.69 38.87
N THR A 162 -8.91 -1.48 38.43
CA THR A 162 -9.04 -0.28 39.27
C THR A 162 -9.16 1.01 38.43
N ARG A 163 -10.03 1.91 38.91
CA ARG A 163 -10.37 3.29 38.48
C ARG A 163 -9.12 4.20 38.29
N LEU A 164 -9.13 5.32 37.54
CA LEU A 164 -9.94 6.53 37.81
C LEU A 164 -9.78 7.62 36.70
N HIS A 165 -10.92 8.18 36.22
CA HIS A 165 -11.27 9.58 35.82
C HIS A 165 -10.32 10.45 34.94
N ASN A 166 -10.74 11.29 33.97
CA ASN A 166 -11.96 12.07 33.68
C ASN A 166 -11.94 12.58 32.20
N VAL A 167 -13.04 12.53 31.43
CA VAL A 167 -14.05 13.59 31.11
C VAL A 167 -13.73 14.47 29.86
N ASN A 168 -14.55 14.22 28.83
CA ASN A 168 -15.19 15.06 27.81
C ASN A 168 -14.41 16.10 26.97
N ASP A 169 -14.54 15.99 25.64
CA ASP A 169 -15.26 17.01 24.86
C ASP A 169 -15.76 16.49 23.49
N GLU A 170 -16.90 17.04 23.04
CA GLU A 170 -17.74 16.61 21.91
C GLU A 170 -17.34 17.20 20.53
N SER A 171 -17.93 16.58 19.48
CA SER A 171 -18.30 17.19 18.16
C SER A 171 -17.20 17.12 17.05
N VAL A 172 -17.40 16.84 15.74
CA VAL A 172 -18.53 16.61 14.81
C VAL A 172 -18.04 15.75 13.62
N VAL A 173 -18.87 14.77 13.24
CA VAL A 173 -19.16 14.12 11.93
C VAL A 173 -18.21 14.30 10.73
N ALA A 174 -17.67 13.18 10.19
CA ALA A 174 -17.41 12.99 8.76
C ALA A 174 -17.43 11.49 8.38
N ASP A 175 -18.00 11.21 7.22
CA ASP A 175 -18.41 9.93 6.64
C ASP A 175 -17.41 8.76 6.72
N LYS A 176 -17.91 7.58 7.10
CA LYS A 176 -17.20 6.28 7.03
C LYS A 176 -17.98 5.29 6.18
N ASN A 177 -17.85 5.42 4.87
CA ASN A 177 -18.06 4.31 3.94
C ASN A 177 -16.71 3.63 3.67
N CYS A 178 -16.40 2.61 4.47
CA CYS A 178 -15.55 1.45 4.14
C CYS A 178 -15.22 0.71 5.45
N SER A 179 -15.98 -0.34 5.75
CA SER A 179 -15.61 -1.30 6.79
C SER A 179 -14.36 -2.09 6.34
N PRO A 180 -13.29 -2.17 7.15
CA PRO A 180 -12.18 -3.06 6.85
C PRO A 180 -12.63 -4.51 7.10
N ILE A 181 -12.59 -5.33 6.06
CA ILE A 181 -12.82 -6.78 6.16
C ILE A 181 -11.69 -7.37 7.00
N GLU A 182 -12.04 -7.82 8.21
CA GLU A 182 -11.12 -8.53 9.10
C GLU A 182 -10.63 -9.83 8.46
N THR A 183 -9.32 -9.93 8.30
CA THR A 183 -8.62 -11.11 7.79
C THR A 183 -8.71 -12.28 8.77
N ASN A 184 -9.15 -13.45 8.28
CA ASN A 184 -9.24 -14.76 8.95
C ASN A 184 -7.89 -15.38 9.41
N ALA A 185 -6.89 -14.57 9.76
CA ALA A 185 -5.55 -15.05 10.11
C ALA A 185 -5.41 -15.49 11.58
N VAL A 186 -6.42 -15.29 12.44
CA VAL A 186 -6.31 -15.55 13.88
C VAL A 186 -6.57 -17.02 14.25
N THR A 187 -7.25 -17.80 13.41
CA THR A 187 -7.65 -19.18 13.79
C THR A 187 -6.59 -20.25 13.44
N GLY A 188 -5.58 -19.92 12.62
CA GLY A 188 -4.59 -20.89 12.14
C GLY A 188 -3.37 -21.13 13.05
N ARG A 189 -3.23 -20.41 14.17
CA ARG A 189 -2.05 -20.51 15.06
C ARG A 189 -2.32 -21.17 16.42
N SER A 190 -3.54 -21.59 16.71
CA SER A 190 -3.93 -22.12 18.02
C SER A 190 -3.94 -23.66 18.11
N SER A 191 -3.48 -24.38 17.08
CA SER A 191 -3.71 -25.83 16.97
C SER A 191 -2.50 -26.73 17.28
N ASN A 192 -1.41 -26.23 17.88
CA ASN A 192 -0.24 -27.07 18.19
C ASN A 192 0.11 -27.20 19.68
N SER A 193 -0.76 -26.79 20.60
CA SER A 193 -0.51 -26.98 22.03
C SER A 193 -1.78 -27.02 22.86
N LEU A 194 -2.62 -28.05 22.70
CA LEU A 194 -3.62 -28.40 23.71
C LEU A 194 -3.69 -29.93 23.82
N GLN A 195 -3.34 -30.42 24.99
CA GLN A 195 -3.67 -31.76 25.48
C GLN A 195 -5.17 -32.00 25.38
N ASP A 196 -5.53 -33.26 25.17
CA ASP A 196 -6.88 -33.84 25.16
C ASP A 196 -7.90 -33.02 25.98
N GLN A 197 -8.68 -32.21 25.28
CA GLN A 197 -9.98 -31.74 25.77
C GLN A 197 -11.01 -32.12 24.73
N GLU A 198 -11.99 -32.90 25.16
CA GLU A 198 -13.07 -33.41 24.34
C GLU A 198 -13.80 -32.28 23.59
N PRO A 199 -14.11 -32.46 22.29
CA PRO A 199 -14.90 -31.49 21.57
C PRO A 199 -16.33 -31.52 22.11
N SER A 200 -16.80 -30.38 22.62
CA SER A 200 -18.17 -30.16 23.09
C SER A 200 -19.21 -30.76 22.15
N GLU A 201 -20.08 -31.62 22.69
CA GLU A 201 -21.10 -32.41 22.01
C GLU A 201 -22.32 -31.60 21.50
N HIS A 202 -22.13 -30.51 20.75
CA HIS A 202 -23.25 -29.61 20.40
C HIS A 202 -23.47 -29.33 18.91
N PHE A 203 -23.03 -30.21 18.01
CA PHE A 203 -23.62 -30.29 16.67
C PHE A 203 -23.93 -31.75 16.31
N GLY A 204 -25.21 -32.10 16.39
CA GLY A 204 -25.73 -33.41 16.02
C GLY A 204 -25.55 -33.63 14.52
N PHE A 205 -24.78 -34.63 14.13
CA PHE A 205 -24.85 -35.18 12.80
C PHE A 205 -26.20 -35.93 12.67
N PRO A 206 -26.97 -35.77 11.58
CA PRO A 206 -26.60 -35.17 10.30
C PRO A 206 -26.74 -33.63 10.26
N ILE A 207 -25.78 -32.97 9.61
CA ILE A 207 -25.88 -31.54 9.27
C ILE A 207 -27.18 -31.31 8.49
N GLU A 208 -27.99 -30.34 8.92
CA GLU A 208 -29.30 -30.04 8.33
C GLU A 208 -29.20 -29.81 6.81
N LYS A 209 -30.24 -30.23 6.08
CA LYS A 209 -30.33 -30.01 4.64
C LYS A 209 -30.27 -28.51 4.33
N VAL A 210 -29.53 -28.18 3.28
CA VAL A 210 -29.33 -26.80 2.86
C VAL A 210 -30.09 -26.58 1.56
N SER A 211 -30.96 -25.56 1.56
CA SER A 211 -31.85 -25.20 0.44
C SER A 211 -31.24 -24.18 -0.53
N GLU A 212 -30.13 -23.53 -0.16
CA GLU A 212 -29.48 -22.48 -0.94
C GLU A 212 -27.97 -22.71 -1.03
N PRO A 213 -27.32 -22.46 -2.19
CA PRO A 213 -25.87 -22.56 -2.30
C PRO A 213 -25.19 -21.30 -1.74
N CYS A 214 -23.86 -21.35 -1.63
CA CYS A 214 -23.07 -20.15 -1.37
C CYS A 214 -23.23 -19.10 -2.47
N HIS A 215 -23.17 -17.82 -2.08
CA HIS A 215 -22.95 -16.70 -2.97
C HIS A 215 -21.47 -16.64 -3.38
N LEU A 216 -21.19 -16.41 -4.65
CA LEU A 216 -19.82 -16.28 -5.16
C LEU A 216 -19.59 -14.88 -5.72
N VAL A 217 -18.67 -14.15 -5.09
CA VAL A 217 -18.11 -12.91 -5.64
C VAL A 217 -16.80 -13.22 -6.33
N TYR A 218 -16.72 -12.88 -7.61
CA TYR A 218 -15.53 -12.96 -8.43
C TYR A 218 -14.79 -11.62 -8.45
N LEU A 219 -13.47 -11.63 -8.29
CA LEU A 219 -12.62 -10.46 -8.44
C LEU A 219 -11.28 -10.87 -9.04
N CYS A 220 -10.82 -10.16 -10.07
CA CYS A 220 -9.42 -10.23 -10.48
C CYS A 220 -8.75 -8.86 -10.39
N TYR A 221 -7.48 -8.85 -10.01
CA TYR A 221 -6.71 -7.63 -9.89
C TYR A 221 -5.21 -7.92 -9.97
N ARG A 222 -4.42 -6.92 -10.37
CA ARG A 222 -2.96 -6.93 -10.18
C ARG A 222 -2.60 -6.25 -8.88
N THR A 223 -1.67 -6.84 -8.13
CA THR A 223 -0.99 -6.10 -7.06
C THR A 223 -0.32 -4.85 -7.61
N HIS A 224 -0.13 -3.85 -6.76
CA HIS A 224 0.49 -2.59 -7.16
C HIS A 224 1.80 -2.81 -7.92
N ILE A 225 1.98 -2.05 -9.01
CA ILE A 225 3.28 -1.90 -9.66
C ILE A 225 3.89 -0.58 -9.20
N TYR A 226 5.21 -0.52 -9.20
CA TYR A 226 5.92 0.65 -8.72
C TYR A 226 6.83 1.19 -9.81
N LEU A 227 6.75 2.48 -10.06
CA LEU A 227 7.71 3.21 -10.87
C LEU A 227 8.50 4.15 -9.97
N CYS A 228 9.80 4.19 -10.13
CA CYS A 228 10.67 5.07 -9.36
C CYS A 228 11.53 5.91 -10.29
N GLY A 229 11.95 7.07 -9.81
CA GLY A 229 12.89 7.91 -10.53
C GLY A 229 13.29 9.10 -9.69
N ARG A 230 13.83 10.12 -10.33
CA ARG A 230 14.13 11.41 -9.69
C ARG A 230 13.37 12.51 -10.41
N TYR A 231 12.71 13.38 -9.66
CA TYR A 231 12.06 14.55 -10.24
C TYR A 231 12.90 15.81 -10.06
N LEU A 232 12.83 16.68 -11.06
CA LEU A 232 13.27 18.05 -11.04
C LEU A 232 12.03 18.94 -11.00
N LYS A 233 12.11 20.03 -10.26
CA LYS A 233 11.04 21.02 -10.15
C LYS A 233 11.63 22.39 -10.47
N TYR A 234 11.18 22.96 -11.58
CA TYR A 234 11.73 24.22 -12.10
C TYR A 234 10.90 25.43 -11.70
N SER A 235 9.58 25.25 -11.51
CA SER A 235 8.67 26.32 -11.09
C SER A 235 8.70 26.57 -9.58
N ARG A 236 8.52 27.84 -9.18
CA ARG A 236 8.31 28.26 -7.79
C ARG A 236 6.83 28.39 -7.42
N ASN A 237 5.93 27.97 -8.31
CA ASN A 237 4.47 28.01 -8.14
C ASN A 237 3.82 26.62 -8.19
N VAL A 238 4.64 25.57 -8.07
CA VAL A 238 4.22 24.16 -8.14
C VAL A 238 4.42 23.50 -6.77
N SER A 239 3.38 22.88 -6.22
CA SER A 239 3.51 22.12 -4.98
C SER A 239 4.10 20.73 -5.25
N GLN A 240 4.60 20.04 -4.22
CA GLN A 240 5.05 18.65 -4.41
C GLN A 240 3.85 17.70 -4.59
N THR A 241 2.84 17.84 -3.73
CA THR A 241 1.59 17.06 -3.74
C THR A 241 0.43 17.99 -4.02
N ARG A 242 -0.70 17.45 -4.51
CA ARG A 242 -1.91 18.24 -4.76
C ARG A 242 -2.27 19.06 -3.52
N TRP A 243 -2.43 20.37 -3.68
CA TRP A 243 -2.66 21.30 -2.57
C TRP A 243 -3.93 22.12 -2.81
N ILE A 244 -4.96 21.84 -2.01
CA ILE A 244 -6.26 22.52 -2.05
C ILE A 244 -6.57 22.98 -0.62
N ILE A 245 -7.04 24.21 -0.47
CA ILE A 245 -7.52 24.79 0.80
C ILE A 245 -8.90 25.37 0.51
N ASP A 246 -9.92 24.99 1.29
CA ASP A 246 -11.29 25.50 1.15
C ASP A 246 -11.81 25.44 -0.31
N GLU A 247 -11.58 24.30 -0.99
CA GLU A 247 -11.88 24.06 -2.41
C GLU A 247 -11.11 24.92 -3.43
N GLU A 248 -10.23 25.81 -2.97
CA GLU A 248 -9.34 26.61 -3.82
C GLU A 248 -7.99 25.91 -4.04
N ARG A 249 -7.57 25.84 -5.30
CA ARG A 249 -6.29 25.25 -5.69
C ARG A 249 -5.14 26.19 -5.37
N MET A 250 -4.18 25.70 -4.61
CA MET A 250 -2.95 26.44 -4.28
C MET A 250 -1.85 26.11 -5.29
N GLY A 251 -1.39 27.14 -6.01
CA GLY A 251 -0.40 26.99 -7.09
C GLY A 251 -1.01 26.46 -8.39
N GLU A 252 -0.19 26.40 -9.44
CA GLU A 252 -0.65 26.02 -10.79
C GLU A 252 -0.78 24.50 -10.94
N ALA A 253 0.18 23.75 -10.39
CA ALA A 253 0.29 22.31 -10.55
C ALA A 253 0.94 21.66 -9.31
N SER A 254 0.94 20.33 -9.27
CA SER A 254 1.82 19.58 -8.38
C SER A 254 2.72 18.60 -9.13
N VAL A 255 3.89 18.32 -8.55
CA VAL A 255 4.82 17.29 -9.04
C VAL A 255 4.11 15.94 -9.15
N GLU A 256 3.35 15.57 -8.10
CA GLU A 256 2.51 14.38 -8.05
C GLU A 256 1.55 14.29 -9.23
N GLU A 257 0.78 15.35 -9.52
CA GLU A 257 -0.21 15.34 -10.61
C GLU A 257 0.47 15.26 -11.97
N ILE A 258 1.54 16.02 -12.21
CA ILE A 258 2.24 16.00 -13.50
C ILE A 258 2.81 14.61 -13.79
N ILE A 259 3.44 13.97 -12.81
CA ILE A 259 4.02 12.63 -12.98
C ILE A 259 2.90 11.59 -13.07
N GLY A 260 1.98 11.57 -12.10
CA GLY A 260 0.93 10.56 -12.01
C GLY A 260 -0.03 10.56 -13.19
N SER A 261 -0.48 11.73 -13.64
CA SER A 261 -1.40 11.84 -14.78
C SER A 261 -0.79 11.41 -16.12
N ASN A 262 0.53 11.47 -16.26
CA ASN A 262 1.22 11.00 -17.47
C ASN A 262 1.54 9.51 -17.44
N ILE A 263 1.76 8.92 -16.26
CA ILE A 263 2.12 7.50 -16.10
C ILE A 263 0.89 6.61 -16.00
N LEU A 264 -0.15 7.02 -15.25
CA LEU A 264 -1.33 6.20 -15.00
C LEU A 264 -2.00 5.67 -16.28
N PRO A 265 -2.23 6.49 -17.33
CA PRO A 265 -2.88 6.02 -18.56
C PRO A 265 -2.04 4.98 -19.32
N MET A 266 -0.71 5.11 -19.28
CA MET A 266 0.21 4.16 -19.95
C MET A 266 0.17 2.78 -19.28
N CYS A 267 -0.09 2.74 -17.98
CA CYS A 267 -0.23 1.49 -17.22
C CYS A 267 -1.67 0.94 -17.25
N GLN A 268 -2.64 1.75 -17.72
CA GLN A 268 -4.08 1.50 -17.61
C GLN A 268 -4.47 1.16 -16.16
N GLY A 269 -3.93 1.89 -15.18
CA GLY A 269 -4.24 1.67 -13.76
C GLY A 269 -5.55 2.33 -13.33
N ASP A 270 -6.08 1.90 -12.19
CA ASP A 270 -7.28 2.51 -11.59
C ASP A 270 -6.96 3.85 -10.90
N ASN A 271 -5.83 3.91 -10.22
CA ASN A 271 -5.39 5.08 -9.46
C ASN A 271 -3.87 5.01 -9.21
N TYR A 272 -3.29 6.07 -8.64
CA TYR A 272 -1.91 6.09 -8.19
C TYR A 272 -1.73 6.70 -6.80
N LYS A 273 -0.60 6.41 -6.17
CA LYS A 273 -0.10 7.14 -4.99
C LYS A 273 1.33 7.58 -5.21
N PHE A 274 1.62 8.81 -4.82
CA PHE A 274 2.94 9.41 -4.97
C PHE A 274 3.68 9.46 -3.62
N HIS A 275 4.92 9.03 -3.63
CA HIS A 275 5.83 9.05 -2.49
C HIS A 275 7.15 9.66 -2.90
N ALA A 276 7.75 10.48 -2.04
CA ALA A 276 9.03 11.13 -2.31
C ALA A 276 9.95 11.07 -1.08
N ALA A 277 11.25 11.04 -1.32
CA ALA A 277 12.28 11.07 -0.29
C ALA A 277 12.43 12.50 0.26
N GLY A 278 11.49 12.92 1.10
CA GLY A 278 11.39 14.28 1.65
C GLY A 278 10.58 15.24 0.77
N ARG A 279 10.58 16.53 1.13
CA ARG A 279 9.75 17.58 0.51
C ARG A 279 10.44 18.93 0.51
N GLU A 280 10.13 19.75 -0.49
CA GLU A 280 10.44 21.18 -0.55
C GLU A 280 9.17 22.06 -0.51
N ASP A 281 9.33 23.32 -0.13
CA ASP A 281 8.24 24.31 -0.15
C ASP A 281 7.84 24.64 -1.60
N ILE A 282 6.64 25.22 -1.79
CA ILE A 282 6.11 25.58 -3.12
C ILE A 282 7.05 26.52 -3.90
N ASP A 283 7.67 27.47 -3.21
CA ASP A 283 8.57 28.49 -3.75
C ASP A 283 10.01 28.00 -3.94
N VAL A 284 10.30 26.74 -3.64
CA VAL A 284 11.63 26.13 -3.72
C VAL A 284 11.73 25.23 -4.95
N ARG A 285 12.80 25.40 -5.74
CA ARG A 285 13.09 24.51 -6.88
C ARG A 285 13.84 23.27 -6.43
N MET A 286 13.69 22.19 -7.19
CA MET A 286 14.47 20.95 -7.05
C MET A 286 15.30 20.75 -8.31
N LEU A 287 16.60 21.01 -8.23
CA LEU A 287 17.55 21.02 -9.34
C LEU A 287 18.59 19.87 -9.22
N GLY A 288 19.66 19.95 -10.01
CA GLY A 288 20.80 19.04 -9.97
C GLY A 288 20.42 17.58 -10.18
N SER A 289 20.69 16.73 -9.19
CA SER A 289 20.37 15.29 -9.22
C SER A 289 18.87 15.01 -9.16
N GLY A 290 18.05 15.98 -8.73
CA GLY A 290 16.62 15.79 -8.49
C GLY A 290 16.32 15.04 -7.19
N ARG A 291 15.04 14.96 -6.81
CA ARG A 291 14.60 14.22 -5.62
C ARG A 291 14.05 12.85 -6.00
N PRO A 292 14.44 11.77 -5.30
CA PRO A 292 13.87 10.44 -5.50
C PRO A 292 12.36 10.40 -5.21
N PHE A 293 11.62 9.71 -6.07
CA PHE A 293 10.21 9.43 -5.89
C PHE A 293 9.85 7.99 -6.27
N LEU A 294 8.71 7.54 -5.77
CA LEU A 294 8.06 6.27 -6.06
C LEU A 294 6.59 6.52 -6.33
N LEU A 295 6.11 6.05 -7.47
CA LEU A 295 4.72 6.07 -7.88
C LEU A 295 4.16 4.65 -7.81
N GLU A 296 3.21 4.44 -6.89
CA GLU A 296 2.44 3.20 -6.77
C GLU A 296 1.24 3.28 -7.73
N ILE A 297 1.19 2.42 -8.75
CA ILE A 297 0.02 2.30 -9.63
C ILE A 297 -0.86 1.15 -9.14
N GLN A 298 -2.14 1.45 -8.91
CA GLN A 298 -3.13 0.48 -8.45
C GLN A 298 -3.75 -0.25 -9.64
N ASN A 299 -3.79 -1.59 -9.54
CA ASN A 299 -4.46 -2.48 -10.48
C ASN A 299 -4.10 -2.24 -11.97
N ALA A 300 -2.81 -2.09 -12.27
CA ALA A 300 -2.36 -1.86 -13.64
C ALA A 300 -2.73 -3.03 -14.57
N ARG A 301 -3.36 -2.73 -15.71
CA ARG A 301 -3.64 -3.75 -16.73
C ARG A 301 -2.36 -4.10 -17.49
N GLN A 302 -1.52 -3.10 -17.74
CA GLN A 302 -0.24 -3.27 -18.44
C GLN A 302 0.94 -2.89 -17.55
N VAL A 303 2.04 -3.64 -17.68
CA VAL A 303 3.31 -3.28 -17.06
C VAL A 303 4.18 -2.65 -18.15
N PRO A 304 4.60 -1.38 -18.01
CA PRO A 304 5.36 -0.71 -19.06
C PRO A 304 6.73 -1.37 -19.22
N SER A 305 7.12 -1.63 -20.47
CA SER A 305 8.47 -2.08 -20.82
C SER A 305 9.47 -0.93 -20.71
N ASP A 306 10.77 -1.23 -20.74
CA ASP A 306 11.82 -0.21 -20.68
C ASP A 306 11.67 0.87 -21.78
N VAL A 307 11.26 0.47 -22.99
CA VAL A 307 10.97 1.40 -24.09
C VAL A 307 9.83 2.37 -23.75
N ILE A 308 8.73 1.86 -23.19
CA ILE A 308 7.60 2.69 -22.78
C ILE A 308 8.00 3.61 -21.62
N VAL A 309 8.85 3.13 -20.71
CA VAL A 309 9.40 3.92 -19.61
C VAL A 309 10.23 5.10 -20.14
N GLU A 310 11.07 4.89 -21.14
CA GLU A 310 11.85 5.95 -21.80
C GLU A 310 10.93 6.95 -22.55
N GLU A 311 9.87 6.46 -23.19
CA GLU A 311 8.85 7.32 -23.82
C GLU A 311 8.12 8.18 -22.79
N ILE A 312 7.75 7.62 -21.64
CA ILE A 312 7.14 8.36 -20.52
C ILE A 312 8.09 9.46 -20.03
N GLU A 313 9.37 9.12 -19.82
CA GLU A 313 10.39 10.08 -19.40
C GLU A 313 10.54 11.22 -20.41
N SER A 314 10.64 10.89 -21.68
CA SER A 314 10.73 11.86 -22.78
C SER A 314 9.47 12.73 -22.89
N LYS A 315 8.29 12.13 -22.73
CA LYS A 315 6.99 12.83 -22.78
C LYS A 315 6.88 13.86 -21.65
N ILE A 316 7.18 13.48 -20.42
CA ILE A 316 7.10 14.40 -19.27
C ILE A 316 8.14 15.53 -19.42
N ASN A 317 9.35 15.21 -19.85
CA ASN A 317 10.41 16.20 -20.07
C ASN A 317 10.15 17.13 -21.27
N GLY A 318 9.32 16.70 -22.23
CA GLY A 318 8.93 17.46 -23.42
C GLY A 318 7.74 18.40 -23.22
N LEU A 319 7.11 18.44 -22.05
CA LEU A 319 5.97 19.33 -21.77
C LEU A 319 6.36 20.81 -21.92
N GLU A 320 5.53 21.59 -22.62
CA GLU A 320 5.82 23.00 -22.99
C GLU A 320 6.14 23.90 -21.79
N ASN A 321 5.36 23.76 -20.70
CA ASN A 321 5.51 24.61 -19.51
C ASN A 321 6.76 24.30 -18.69
N LYS A 322 7.45 23.16 -18.95
CA LYS A 322 8.67 22.71 -18.25
C LYS A 322 8.64 22.92 -16.74
N LEU A 323 7.52 22.62 -16.11
CA LEU A 323 7.32 22.81 -14.67
C LEU A 323 8.11 21.78 -13.84
N VAL A 324 8.10 20.55 -14.33
CA VAL A 324 8.70 19.37 -13.71
C VAL A 324 9.40 18.56 -14.78
N GLY A 325 10.56 18.01 -14.45
CA GLY A 325 11.26 17.02 -15.25
C GLY A 325 11.44 15.73 -14.46
N ILE A 326 11.66 14.62 -15.13
CA ILE A 326 12.01 13.35 -14.50
C ILE A 326 13.28 12.76 -15.13
N LYS A 327 14.00 11.97 -14.33
CA LYS A 327 15.22 11.28 -14.73
C LYS A 327 15.25 9.89 -14.12
N ASN A 328 15.91 8.96 -14.81
CA ASN A 328 16.18 7.61 -14.34
C ASN A 328 14.89 6.88 -13.94
N LEU A 329 13.81 7.05 -14.71
CA LEU A 329 12.57 6.35 -14.46
C LEU A 329 12.76 4.84 -14.69
N LYS A 330 12.30 4.01 -13.76
CA LYS A 330 12.36 2.53 -13.85
C LYS A 330 11.15 1.89 -13.19
N VAL A 331 10.74 0.73 -13.69
CA VAL A 331 9.80 -0.15 -12.97
C VAL A 331 10.58 -0.92 -11.92
N VAL A 332 10.08 -0.96 -10.68
CA VAL A 332 10.71 -1.66 -9.56
C VAL A 332 9.72 -2.53 -8.81
N GLY A 333 10.25 -3.50 -8.07
CA GLY A 333 9.46 -4.28 -7.12
C GLY A 333 9.20 -3.53 -5.80
N SER A 334 8.64 -4.22 -4.82
CA SER A 334 8.30 -3.65 -3.50
C SER A 334 9.51 -3.08 -2.74
N GLN A 335 10.73 -3.45 -3.11
CA GLN A 335 11.98 -2.89 -2.58
C GLN A 335 12.12 -1.38 -2.82
N GLY A 336 11.38 -0.80 -3.78
CA GLY A 336 11.35 0.64 -4.00
C GLY A 336 10.96 1.45 -2.75
N TRP A 337 10.15 0.85 -1.85
CA TRP A 337 9.78 1.47 -0.57
C TRP A 337 10.96 1.67 0.37
N THR A 338 11.88 0.70 0.41
CA THR A 338 13.08 0.78 1.25
C THR A 338 13.92 1.98 0.81
N LEU A 339 14.09 2.17 -0.49
CA LEU A 339 14.86 3.26 -1.07
C LEU A 339 14.27 4.64 -0.72
N ILE A 340 12.95 4.82 -0.80
CA ILE A 340 12.34 6.10 -0.42
C ILE A 340 12.56 6.43 1.06
N ARG A 341 12.47 5.43 1.95
CA ARG A 341 12.71 5.61 3.38
C ARG A 341 14.18 5.92 3.67
N GLU A 342 15.09 5.24 2.99
CA GLU A 342 16.53 5.50 3.09
C GLU A 342 16.87 6.92 2.61
N GLY A 343 16.32 7.36 1.48
CA GLY A 343 16.54 8.72 0.97
C GLY A 343 15.97 9.83 1.84
N GLU A 344 14.85 9.57 2.52
CA GLU A 344 14.32 10.49 3.53
C GLU A 344 15.29 10.59 4.73
N ALA A 345 15.77 9.44 5.20
CA ALA A 345 16.71 9.30 6.31
C ALA A 345 18.15 9.74 5.98
N GLU A 346 18.49 9.86 4.69
CA GLU A 346 19.78 10.29 4.20
C GLU A 346 20.21 11.56 4.92
N LYS A 347 21.46 11.64 5.37
CA LYS A 347 21.83 12.67 6.33
C LYS A 347 22.12 14.00 5.66
N GLN A 348 22.45 14.05 4.37
CA GLN A 348 22.95 15.27 3.74
C GLN A 348 22.11 15.75 2.57
N LYS A 349 21.86 17.06 2.53
CA LYS A 349 21.17 17.75 1.44
C LYS A 349 21.91 19.03 1.09
N GLN A 350 21.96 19.36 -0.19
CA GLN A 350 22.62 20.55 -0.69
C GLN A 350 21.63 21.56 -1.24
N TYR A 351 21.94 22.83 -1.02
CA TYR A 351 21.08 23.94 -1.40
C TYR A 351 21.91 25.09 -1.99
N CYS A 352 21.22 25.93 -2.75
CA CYS A 352 21.69 27.24 -3.16
C CYS A 352 20.61 28.27 -2.81
N ALA A 353 20.97 29.29 -2.04
CA ALA A 353 20.07 30.35 -1.61
C ALA A 353 20.53 31.71 -2.15
N LEU A 354 19.60 32.48 -2.71
CA LEU A 354 19.83 33.90 -2.98
C LEU A 354 19.59 34.68 -1.69
N VAL A 355 20.65 35.28 -1.16
CA VAL A 355 20.63 35.97 0.13
C VAL A 355 20.90 37.45 -0.09
N TRP A 356 20.12 38.27 0.61
CA TRP A 356 20.36 39.71 0.76
C TRP A 356 20.87 40.00 2.16
N ILE A 357 21.80 40.95 2.28
CA ILE A 357 22.28 41.47 3.57
C ILE A 357 22.20 43.00 3.66
N SER A 358 22.02 43.51 4.88
CA SER A 358 21.81 44.94 5.13
C SER A 358 23.04 45.83 4.97
N ARG A 359 24.22 45.25 4.74
CA ARG A 359 25.48 45.96 4.47
C ARG A 359 26.20 45.35 3.25
N PRO A 360 27.18 46.03 2.65
CA PRO A 360 28.02 45.44 1.62
C PRO A 360 28.74 44.16 2.11
N LEU A 361 28.86 43.18 1.21
CA LEU A 361 29.56 41.92 1.40
C LEU A 361 31.08 42.10 1.24
N GLU A 362 31.82 41.78 2.27
CA GLU A 362 33.27 41.97 2.37
C GLU A 362 34.03 40.67 2.12
N ASP A 363 35.30 40.75 1.71
CA ASP A 363 36.11 39.53 1.47
C ASP A 363 36.40 38.73 2.74
N GLU A 364 36.30 39.36 3.91
CA GLU A 364 36.35 38.68 5.19
C GLU A 364 35.12 37.79 5.43
N ASP A 365 33.93 38.18 4.95
CA ASP A 365 32.71 37.37 5.07
C ASP A 365 32.85 36.05 4.32
N LEU A 366 33.39 36.09 3.10
CA LEU A 366 33.62 34.92 2.27
C LEU A 366 34.58 33.95 2.97
N ARG A 367 35.69 34.47 3.51
CA ARG A 367 36.67 33.69 4.27
C ARG A 367 36.03 33.07 5.51
N SER A 368 35.32 33.87 6.29
CA SER A 368 34.67 33.44 7.54
C SER A 368 33.69 32.30 7.28
N ILE A 369 32.84 32.42 6.27
CA ILE A 369 31.86 31.39 5.94
C ILE A 369 32.53 30.12 5.40
N SER A 370 33.57 30.24 4.57
CA SER A 370 34.27 29.08 4.00
C SER A 370 35.04 28.22 5.01
N LEU A 371 35.42 28.81 6.16
CA LEU A 371 36.14 28.11 7.22
C LEU A 371 35.21 27.31 8.15
N LEU A 372 33.91 27.63 8.16
CA LEU A 372 32.91 26.96 9.00
C LEU A 372 32.51 25.62 8.39
N ASN A 373 33.03 24.54 8.96
CA ASN A 373 32.70 23.17 8.60
C ASN A 373 32.12 22.44 9.80
N ASP A 374 31.15 21.55 9.55
CA ASP A 374 30.41 20.78 10.57
C ASP A 374 29.92 21.64 11.75
N MET A 375 29.44 22.84 11.44
CA MET A 375 28.95 23.79 12.42
C MET A 375 27.61 23.33 12.98
N LYS A 376 27.53 23.23 14.31
CA LYS A 376 26.28 22.96 15.01
C LYS A 376 25.44 24.21 15.12
N ILE A 377 24.15 24.07 14.84
CA ILE A 377 23.14 25.10 15.03
C ILE A 377 22.00 24.54 15.87
N LEU A 378 21.34 25.42 16.61
CA LEU A 378 20.16 25.12 17.39
C LEU A 378 18.95 25.74 16.70
N GLN A 379 18.03 24.91 16.21
CA GLN A 379 16.81 25.35 15.54
C GLN A 379 15.58 25.00 16.38
N LYS A 380 14.86 26.03 16.83
CA LYS A 380 13.48 25.86 17.26
C LYS A 380 12.60 25.63 16.04
N THR A 381 11.47 24.96 16.26
CA THR A 381 10.48 24.73 15.21
C THR A 381 10.03 26.09 14.65
N PRO A 382 10.18 26.33 13.32
CA PRO A 382 9.94 27.63 12.72
C PRO A 382 8.54 28.16 12.95
N ILE A 383 8.40 29.47 13.12
CA ILE A 383 7.10 30.12 13.38
C ILE A 383 6.06 29.73 12.33
N ARG A 384 6.42 29.78 11.04
CA ARG A 384 5.52 29.48 9.93
C ARG A 384 4.94 28.07 9.93
N VAL A 385 5.58 27.10 10.60
CA VAL A 385 5.11 25.71 10.66
C VAL A 385 4.55 25.32 12.04
N LEU A 386 4.57 26.22 13.03
CA LEU A 386 4.07 25.93 14.39
C LEU A 386 2.61 25.49 14.41
N HIS A 387 1.79 26.00 13.49
CA HIS A 387 0.39 25.59 13.38
C HIS A 387 0.18 24.12 12.97
N ARG A 388 1.23 23.43 12.48
CA ARG A 388 1.17 22.00 12.08
C ARG A 388 2.16 21.11 12.83
N ARG A 389 3.09 21.68 13.59
CA ARG A 389 4.23 20.96 14.18
C ARG A 389 4.42 21.35 15.63
N SER A 390 4.67 20.35 16.48
CA SER A 390 4.96 20.58 17.89
C SER A 390 6.19 21.47 18.07
N PRO A 391 6.14 22.43 19.01
CA PRO A 391 7.28 23.29 19.31
C PRO A 391 8.41 22.45 19.93
N LEU A 392 9.46 22.24 19.15
CA LEU A 392 10.65 21.50 19.57
C LEU A 392 11.90 22.26 19.15
N GLU A 393 12.96 22.09 19.93
CA GLU A 393 14.31 22.60 19.64
C GLU A 393 15.21 21.42 19.28
N ARG A 394 15.99 21.58 18.20
CA ARG A 394 16.83 20.50 17.66
C ARG A 394 18.20 21.05 17.29
N GLU A 395 19.24 20.33 17.70
CA GLU A 395 20.57 20.52 17.13
C GLU A 395 20.59 20.02 15.69
N LYS A 396 21.20 20.80 14.80
CA LYS A 396 21.41 20.49 13.39
C LYS A 396 22.85 20.81 13.01
N ILE A 397 23.36 20.16 11.98
CA ILE A 397 24.73 20.36 11.49
C ILE A 397 24.69 21.01 10.09
N ILE A 398 25.44 22.08 9.92
CA ILE A 398 25.80 22.65 8.62
C ILE A 398 27.19 22.12 8.27
N HIS A 399 27.26 21.21 7.30
CA HIS A 399 28.50 20.50 6.96
C HIS A 399 29.52 21.43 6.30
N TRP A 400 29.08 22.24 5.35
CA TRP A 400 29.91 23.26 4.72
C TRP A 400 29.04 24.36 4.12
N MET A 401 29.64 25.53 3.92
CA MET A 401 29.04 26.66 3.23
C MET A 401 30.05 27.33 2.29
N LYS A 402 29.55 27.94 1.22
CA LYS A 402 30.35 28.74 0.29
C LYS A 402 29.52 29.91 -0.23
N ILE A 403 30.12 31.09 -0.24
CA ILE A 403 29.54 32.27 -0.86
C ILE A 403 30.05 32.43 -2.28
N GLU A 404 29.14 32.74 -3.20
CA GLU A 404 29.43 33.18 -4.56
C GLU A 404 28.88 34.60 -4.76
N ARG A 405 29.76 35.52 -5.15
CA ARG A 405 29.41 36.94 -5.38
C ARG A 405 28.57 37.07 -6.65
N ILE A 406 27.57 37.96 -6.62
CA ILE A 406 26.80 38.35 -7.80
C ILE A 406 27.44 39.60 -8.40
N ALA A 407 27.86 39.52 -9.66
CA ALA A 407 28.45 40.64 -10.36
C ALA A 407 27.47 41.84 -10.39
N GLY A 408 27.98 43.03 -10.10
CA GLY A 408 27.19 44.26 -10.06
C GLY A 408 26.34 44.45 -8.79
N SER A 409 26.45 43.56 -7.81
CA SER A 409 25.78 43.69 -6.52
C SER A 409 26.75 43.60 -5.36
N SER A 410 26.63 44.50 -4.39
CA SER A 410 27.39 44.47 -3.14
C SER A 410 26.61 43.84 -1.97
N GLN A 411 25.29 43.67 -2.09
CA GLN A 411 24.43 43.22 -0.98
C GLN A 411 23.74 41.88 -1.22
N TYR A 412 23.84 41.35 -2.44
CA TYR A 412 23.26 40.08 -2.83
C TYR A 412 24.35 39.07 -3.16
N PHE A 413 24.17 37.84 -2.71
CA PHE A 413 25.07 36.72 -3.02
C PHE A 413 24.34 35.40 -3.06
N LEU A 414 24.96 34.40 -3.66
CA LEU A 414 24.51 33.02 -3.60
C LEU A 414 25.23 32.30 -2.45
N LEU A 415 24.44 31.73 -1.54
CA LEU A 415 24.93 30.86 -0.48
C LEU A 415 24.71 29.41 -0.89
N HIS A 416 25.80 28.72 -1.19
CA HIS A 416 25.82 27.28 -1.38
C HIS A 416 26.07 26.62 -0.03
N LEU A 417 25.30 25.58 0.31
CA LEU A 417 25.45 24.91 1.59
C LEU A 417 25.04 23.44 1.55
N CYS A 418 25.71 22.62 2.37
CA CYS A 418 25.33 21.25 2.66
C CYS A 418 24.93 21.14 4.12
N THR A 419 23.76 20.57 4.39
CA THR A 419 23.21 20.50 5.75
C THR A 419 22.77 19.09 6.10
N GLN A 420 22.65 18.85 7.40
CA GLN A 420 21.94 17.70 7.92
C GLN A 420 20.47 17.71 7.44
N ALA A 421 19.87 16.53 7.34
CA ALA A 421 18.45 16.35 7.06
C ALA A 421 17.55 17.10 8.04
N GLY A 422 16.46 17.68 7.49
CA GLY A 422 15.46 18.41 8.27
C GLY A 422 15.95 19.74 8.84
N THR A 423 17.04 20.29 8.31
CA THR A 423 17.49 21.66 8.61
C THR A 423 16.60 22.65 7.87
N TYR A 424 16.09 23.64 8.58
CA TYR A 424 15.22 24.68 8.02
C TYR A 424 16.09 25.82 7.48
N ILE A 425 16.31 25.82 6.16
CA ILE A 425 17.31 26.69 5.51
C ILE A 425 16.91 28.16 5.54
N LYS A 426 15.61 28.47 5.34
CA LYS A 426 15.13 29.86 5.37
C LYS A 426 15.46 30.47 6.73
N GLU A 427 15.09 29.76 7.80
CA GLU A 427 15.30 30.17 9.18
C GLU A 427 16.78 30.18 9.59
N PHE A 428 17.61 29.34 8.99
CA PHE A 428 19.07 29.44 9.16
C PHE A 428 19.63 30.74 8.55
N VAL A 429 19.05 31.24 7.45
CA VAL A 429 19.48 32.51 6.86
C VAL A 429 19.02 33.70 7.72
N HIS A 430 17.72 33.86 7.92
CA HIS A 430 17.14 35.07 8.55
C HIS A 430 17.02 34.98 10.08
N GLY A 431 17.36 33.84 10.69
CA GLY A 431 17.41 33.63 12.14
C GLY A 431 16.06 33.44 12.84
N ASP A 432 14.94 33.53 12.12
CA ASP A 432 13.57 33.38 12.63
C ASP A 432 13.33 34.16 13.95
N LEU A 433 13.70 35.44 13.98
CA LEU A 433 13.62 36.31 15.17
C LEU A 433 14.43 35.76 16.37
N GLY A 434 15.60 35.17 16.10
CA GLY A 434 16.50 34.61 17.10
C GLY A 434 16.17 33.18 17.53
N ARG A 435 15.23 32.51 16.84
CA ARG A 435 14.84 31.11 17.10
C ARG A 435 15.76 30.08 16.46
N THR A 436 16.61 30.51 15.53
CA THR A 436 17.73 29.71 14.99
C THR A 436 19.05 30.39 15.34
N GLN A 437 19.95 29.67 16.02
CA GLN A 437 21.26 30.20 16.41
C GLN A 437 22.40 29.15 16.31
N PRO A 438 23.56 29.50 15.73
CA PRO A 438 23.77 30.69 14.90
C PRO A 438 22.96 30.66 13.60
N SER A 439 22.70 31.84 13.04
CA SER A 439 22.12 32.09 11.72
C SER A 439 23.13 32.85 10.83
N ILE A 440 22.89 32.93 9.52
CA ILE A 440 23.74 33.75 8.61
C ILE A 440 23.78 35.20 9.07
N GLY A 441 22.64 35.77 9.46
CA GLY A 441 22.60 37.13 9.99
C GLY A 441 23.49 37.32 11.22
N SER A 442 23.44 36.38 12.19
CA SER A 442 24.32 36.46 13.36
C SER A 442 25.79 36.24 13.02
N ILE A 443 26.11 35.34 12.08
CA ILE A 443 27.48 35.04 11.67
C ILE A 443 28.12 36.24 10.99
N LEU A 444 27.38 36.93 10.12
CA LEU A 444 27.86 38.11 9.39
C LEU A 444 27.67 39.42 10.18
N GLY A 445 27.11 39.37 11.39
CA GLY A 445 26.85 40.55 12.21
C GLY A 445 25.92 41.58 11.57
N CYS A 446 24.99 41.14 10.70
CA CYS A 446 24.06 42.02 10.00
C CYS A 446 22.71 41.34 9.75
N ARG A 447 21.72 42.10 9.27
CA ARG A 447 20.44 41.49 8.89
C ARG A 447 20.63 40.73 7.58
N ALA A 448 20.16 39.48 7.53
CA ALA A 448 20.15 38.64 6.34
C ALA A 448 18.71 38.21 6.02
N GLU A 449 18.36 38.19 4.75
CA GLU A 449 17.07 37.72 4.25
C GLU A 449 17.28 36.74 3.09
N ILE A 450 16.41 35.74 2.98
CA ILE A 450 16.41 34.79 1.87
C ILE A 450 15.35 35.18 0.85
N LEU A 451 15.75 35.34 -0.41
CA LEU A 451 14.83 35.68 -1.50
C LEU A 451 14.40 34.46 -2.30
N GLN A 452 15.33 33.55 -2.52
CA GLN A 452 15.10 32.35 -3.32
C GLN A 452 15.91 31.20 -2.75
N LEU A 453 15.38 29.99 -2.88
CA LEU A 453 16.03 28.77 -2.43
C LEU A 453 15.84 27.67 -3.46
N ASP A 454 16.91 26.96 -3.73
CA ASP A 454 16.92 25.77 -4.56
C ASP A 454 17.54 24.62 -3.77
N VAL A 455 16.95 23.44 -3.87
CA VAL A 455 17.64 22.20 -3.54
C VAL A 455 18.49 21.84 -4.76
N THR A 456 19.79 21.63 -4.56
CA THR A 456 20.73 21.32 -5.65
C THR A 456 21.13 19.86 -5.66
N ASP A 457 21.06 19.18 -4.51
CA ASP A 457 21.39 17.77 -4.43
C ASP A 457 20.72 17.09 -3.24
N VAL A 458 20.27 15.87 -3.46
CA VAL A 458 19.84 14.93 -2.42
C VAL A 458 20.78 13.73 -2.54
N LYS A 459 21.79 13.68 -1.66
CA LYS A 459 22.93 12.75 -1.73
C LYS A 459 22.50 11.31 -1.48
N MET A 460 21.86 10.69 -2.46
CA MET A 460 21.46 9.31 -2.39
C MET A 460 21.72 8.67 -3.74
N ASP A 461 22.53 7.62 -3.74
CA ASP A 461 22.71 6.75 -4.89
C ASP A 461 21.44 5.93 -5.06
N CYS A 462 20.54 6.44 -5.88
CA CYS A 462 19.33 5.71 -6.23
C CYS A 462 19.53 5.13 -7.63
N PHE A 463 19.29 3.83 -7.77
CA PHE A 463 19.09 3.19 -9.08
C PHE A 463 20.30 3.28 -10.01
N LEU A 464 21.52 3.24 -9.46
CA LEU A 464 22.71 2.95 -10.26
C LEU A 464 22.45 1.63 -11.01
N THR A 465 22.50 1.72 -12.33
CA THR A 465 22.72 0.56 -13.20
C THR A 465 23.99 -0.13 -12.72
N GLU A 466 23.92 -1.44 -12.49
CA GLU A 466 25.13 -2.26 -12.64
C GLU A 466 25.75 -2.04 -14.02
#